data_AF-A0A8T8SEA4-F1
#
_entry.id   AF-A0A8T8SEA4-F1
#
_cell.length_a   1.000
_cell.length_b   1.000
_cell.length_c   1.000
_cell.angle_alpha   90.00
_cell.angle_beta   90.00
_cell.angle_gamma   90.00
#
_symmetry.space_group_name_H-M   'P 1'
#
loop_
_entity.id
_entity.type
_entity.pdbx_description
1 polymer ?
#
loop_
_entity_poly.entity_id
_entity_poly.type
_entity_poly.pdbx_seq_one_letter_code
_entity_poly.pdbx_strand_id
1 'polypeptide(L)'
;MISKWLFSGAALLEIGSWASAVSDLPVHQAALLYASAHGLGSAMLAAGIWLLLPRRYRYPFPWSPLFIFSVSFFIPLIGMIGVALALFPALYLPRKRKVQPWEATAVPELPFKPRERKQELMFSDGGLQDVLRHARDPDQRLTAIFATRRMRSKEAIPILKLALRD
;
A
#
# COMPACT_ATOMS: atom_id res chain seq x y z
N MET A 1 3.82 -8.89 -23.55
CA MET A 1 3.61 -8.35 -24.91
C MET A 1 2.17 -8.58 -25.28
N ILE A 2 1.44 -7.57 -25.77
CA ILE A 2 0.07 -7.75 -26.25
C ILE A 2 0.12 -8.54 -27.55
N SER A 3 -0.50 -9.73 -27.54
CA SER A 3 -0.66 -10.52 -28.75
C SER A 3 -1.79 -9.91 -29.59
N LYS A 4 -1.45 -8.94 -30.44
CA LYS A 4 -2.40 -8.25 -31.33
C LYS A 4 -3.20 -9.27 -32.17
N TRP A 5 -2.55 -10.35 -32.60
CA TRP A 5 -3.14 -11.43 -33.37
C TRP A 5 -4.32 -12.13 -32.67
N LEU A 6 -4.27 -12.30 -31.35
CA LEU A 6 -5.37 -12.92 -30.61
C LEU A 6 -6.62 -12.03 -30.60
N PHE A 7 -6.44 -10.72 -30.42
CA PHE A 7 -7.56 -9.77 -30.41
C PHE A 7 -8.12 -9.53 -31.81
N SER A 8 -7.26 -9.34 -32.81
CA SER A 8 -7.69 -9.19 -34.21
C SER A 8 -8.38 -10.47 -34.72
N GLY A 9 -7.84 -11.64 -34.38
CA GLY A 9 -8.45 -12.93 -34.73
C GLY A 9 -9.79 -13.14 -34.05
N ALA A 10 -9.91 -12.81 -32.76
CA ALA A 10 -11.19 -12.87 -32.04
C ALA A 10 -12.26 -11.97 -32.69
N ALA A 11 -11.91 -10.74 -33.05
CA ALA A 11 -12.83 -9.81 -33.71
C ALA A 11 -13.24 -10.30 -35.11
N LEU A 12 -12.30 -10.81 -35.90
CA LEU A 12 -12.58 -11.38 -37.23
C LEU A 12 -13.51 -12.58 -37.13
N LEU A 13 -13.27 -13.49 -36.19
CA LEU A 13 -14.11 -14.66 -35.97
C LEU A 13 -15.50 -14.29 -35.48
N GLU A 14 -15.63 -13.24 -34.69
CA GLU A 14 -16.95 -12.76 -34.28
C GLU A 14 -17.73 -12.09 -35.42
N ILE A 15 -17.06 -11.29 -36.26
CA ILE A 15 -17.73 -10.75 -37.45
C ILE A 15 -18.11 -11.90 -38.40
N GLY A 16 -17.22 -12.89 -38.54
CA GLY A 16 -17.46 -14.09 -39.35
C GLY A 16 -18.62 -14.95 -38.84
N SER A 17 -18.80 -15.07 -37.52
CA SER A 17 -19.93 -15.80 -36.93
C SER A 17 -21.24 -15.13 -37.38
N TRP A 18 -21.38 -13.82 -37.21
CA TRP A 18 -22.57 -13.08 -37.63
C TRP A 18 -22.77 -13.06 -39.14
N ALA A 19 -21.71 -13.01 -39.93
CA ALA A 19 -21.80 -13.15 -41.39
C ALA A 19 -22.40 -14.51 -41.78
N SER A 20 -22.02 -15.59 -41.09
CA SER A 20 -22.61 -16.92 -41.29
C SER A 20 -24.10 -16.96 -40.92
N ALA A 21 -24.53 -16.20 -39.92
CA ALA A 21 -25.94 -16.17 -39.52
C ALA A 21 -26.85 -15.47 -40.54
N VAL A 22 -26.30 -14.55 -41.34
CA VAL A 22 -27.03 -13.78 -42.36
C VAL A 22 -26.85 -14.36 -43.78
N SER A 23 -25.96 -15.35 -43.93
CA SER A 23 -25.73 -16.01 -45.21
C SER A 23 -26.90 -16.89 -45.66
N ASP A 24 -27.08 -17.04 -46.97
CA ASP A 24 -28.08 -17.95 -47.59
C ASP A 24 -27.71 -19.44 -47.48
N LEU A 25 -27.06 -19.83 -46.38
CA LEU A 25 -26.71 -21.22 -46.10
C LEU A 25 -27.88 -21.99 -45.48
N PRO A 26 -27.93 -23.32 -45.65
CA PRO A 26 -28.83 -24.15 -44.88
C PRO A 26 -28.65 -23.92 -43.39
N VAL A 27 -29.76 -23.84 -42.63
CA VAL A 27 -29.78 -23.47 -41.21
C VAL A 27 -28.78 -24.27 -40.36
N HIS A 28 -28.64 -25.57 -40.60
CA HIS A 28 -27.71 -26.41 -39.85
C HIS A 28 -26.23 -26.06 -40.13
N GLN A 29 -25.90 -25.70 -41.36
CA GLN A 29 -24.55 -25.28 -41.74
C GLN A 29 -24.26 -23.89 -41.17
N ALA A 30 -25.20 -22.96 -41.33
CA ALA A 30 -25.11 -21.62 -40.75
C ALA A 30 -24.94 -21.66 -39.23
N ALA A 31 -25.71 -22.50 -38.53
CA ALA A 31 -25.62 -22.67 -37.08
C ALA A 31 -24.28 -23.27 -36.64
N LEU A 32 -23.76 -24.26 -37.37
CA LEU A 32 -22.46 -24.88 -37.07
C LEU A 32 -21.30 -23.91 -37.28
N LEU A 33 -21.31 -23.18 -38.41
CA LEU A 33 -20.32 -22.15 -38.72
C LEU A 33 -20.38 -21.00 -37.71
N TYR A 34 -21.59 -20.55 -37.37
CA TYR A 34 -21.80 -19.54 -36.33
C TYR A 34 -21.20 -20.00 -34.99
N ALA A 35 -21.62 -21.16 -34.49
CA ALA A 35 -21.21 -21.64 -33.17
C ALA A 35 -19.70 -21.92 -33.08
N SER A 36 -19.11 -22.48 -34.15
CA SER A 36 -17.67 -22.74 -34.20
C SER A 36 -16.84 -21.45 -34.30
N ALA A 37 -17.23 -20.50 -35.15
CA ALA A 37 -16.56 -19.22 -35.28
C ALA A 37 -16.69 -18.39 -33.99
N HIS A 38 -17.90 -18.30 -33.43
CA HIS A 38 -18.17 -17.60 -32.17
C HIS A 38 -17.40 -18.24 -31.00
N GLY A 39 -17.40 -19.58 -30.91
CA GLY A 39 -16.65 -20.33 -29.91
C GLY A 39 -15.14 -20.11 -30.01
N LEU A 40 -14.58 -20.16 -31.22
CA LEU A 40 -13.16 -19.92 -31.43
C LEU A 40 -12.78 -18.46 -31.15
N GLY A 41 -13.62 -17.50 -31.55
CA GLY A 41 -13.43 -16.08 -31.26
C GLY A 41 -13.44 -15.79 -29.76
N SER A 42 -14.40 -16.36 -29.04
CA SER A 42 -14.49 -16.29 -27.58
C SER A 42 -13.27 -16.90 -26.89
N ALA A 43 -12.76 -18.03 -27.39
CA ALA A 43 -11.55 -18.67 -26.86
C ALA A 43 -10.30 -17.82 -27.10
N MET A 44 -10.15 -17.23 -28.29
CA MET A 44 -9.04 -16.34 -28.62
C MET A 44 -9.06 -15.07 -27.77
N LEU A 45 -10.25 -14.48 -27.54
CA LEU A 45 -10.42 -13.34 -26.64
C LEU A 45 -10.01 -13.70 -25.21
N ALA A 46 -10.55 -14.80 -24.67
CA ALA A 46 -10.24 -15.27 -23.33
C ALA A 46 -8.74 -15.53 -23.14
N ALA A 47 -8.09 -16.17 -24.12
CA ALA A 47 -6.65 -16.39 -24.12
C ALA A 47 -5.86 -15.07 -24.17
N GLY A 48 -6.23 -14.14 -25.06
CA GLY A 48 -5.60 -12.84 -25.20
C GLY A 48 -5.65 -12.02 -23.92
N ILE A 49 -6.80 -12.03 -23.25
CA ILE A 49 -7.02 -11.35 -21.99
C ILE A 49 -6.27 -12.03 -20.85
N TRP A 50 -6.35 -13.36 -20.73
CA TRP A 50 -5.64 -14.11 -19.69
C TRP A 50 -4.11 -13.91 -19.76
N LEU A 51 -3.55 -13.82 -20.97
CA LEU A 51 -2.14 -13.48 -21.19
C LEU A 51 -1.79 -12.04 -20.79
N LEU A 52 -2.76 -11.12 -20.84
CA LEU A 52 -2.60 -9.73 -20.42
C LEU A 52 -2.78 -9.54 -18.90
N LEU A 53 -3.53 -10.42 -18.23
CA LEU A 53 -3.79 -10.35 -16.79
C LEU A 53 -2.48 -10.41 -15.96
N PRO A 54 -2.34 -9.59 -14.91
CA PRO A 54 -1.30 -9.74 -13.90
C PRO A 54 -1.34 -11.12 -13.22
N ARG A 55 -0.18 -11.65 -12.80
CA ARG A 55 -0.06 -13.00 -12.19
C ARG A 55 -1.09 -13.28 -11.09
N ARG A 56 -1.41 -12.29 -10.26
CA ARG A 56 -2.41 -12.40 -9.18
C ARG A 56 -3.84 -12.76 -9.63
N TYR A 57 -4.21 -12.45 -10.87
CA TYR A 57 -5.55 -12.72 -11.41
C TYR A 57 -5.60 -13.93 -12.35
N ARG A 58 -4.43 -14.50 -12.69
CA ARG A 58 -4.36 -15.72 -13.51
C ARG A 58 -4.74 -16.97 -12.72
N TYR A 59 -4.68 -16.90 -11.40
CA TYR A 59 -5.00 -17.99 -10.48
C TYR A 59 -6.35 -17.73 -9.79
N PRO A 60 -7.14 -18.78 -9.52
CA PRO A 60 -6.86 -20.20 -9.78
C PRO A 60 -7.06 -20.59 -11.25
N PHE A 61 -6.09 -21.28 -11.84
CA PHE A 61 -6.25 -21.94 -13.14
C PHE A 61 -7.04 -23.25 -12.91
N PRO A 62 -8.00 -23.64 -13.77
CA PRO A 62 -8.38 -23.03 -15.06
C PRO A 62 -9.54 -22.01 -14.99
N TRP A 63 -10.04 -21.70 -13.80
CA TRP A 63 -11.29 -20.95 -13.62
C TRP A 63 -11.26 -19.51 -14.15
N SER A 64 -10.12 -18.82 -14.03
CA SER A 64 -9.98 -17.44 -14.53
C SER A 64 -10.22 -17.29 -16.05
N PRO A 65 -9.48 -18.00 -16.93
CA PRO A 65 -9.76 -17.95 -18.37
C PRO A 65 -11.11 -18.58 -18.73
N LEU A 66 -11.56 -19.60 -17.99
CA LEU A 66 -12.86 -20.23 -18.23
C LEU A 66 -14.01 -19.24 -18.00
N PHE A 67 -13.96 -18.44 -16.92
CA PHE A 67 -14.96 -17.42 -16.64
C PHE A 67 -15.06 -16.39 -17.77
N ILE A 68 -13.90 -15.90 -18.25
CA ILE A 68 -13.85 -14.94 -19.36
C ILE A 68 -14.46 -15.56 -20.63
N PHE A 69 -14.11 -16.82 -20.92
CA PHE A 69 -14.67 -17.56 -22.04
C PHE A 69 -16.20 -17.71 -21.90
N SER A 70 -16.71 -18.14 -20.74
CA SER A 70 -18.13 -18.35 -20.52
C SER A 70 -18.95 -17.07 -20.72
N VAL A 71 -18.49 -15.94 -20.16
CA VAL A 71 -19.18 -14.65 -20.35
C VAL A 71 -19.18 -14.23 -21.83
N SER A 72 -18.08 -14.49 -22.54
CA SER A 72 -17.97 -14.14 -23.96
C SER A 72 -18.82 -15.05 -24.87
N PHE A 73 -18.89 -16.34 -24.54
CA PHE A 73 -19.54 -17.38 -25.37
C PHE A 73 -21.06 -17.47 -25.16
N PHE A 74 -21.54 -17.32 -23.92
CA PHE A 74 -22.98 -17.44 -23.65
C PHE A 74 -23.76 -16.15 -23.92
N ILE A 75 -23.06 -15.03 -24.14
CA ILE A 75 -23.66 -13.75 -24.47
C ILE A 75 -23.02 -13.25 -25.78
N PRO A 76 -23.50 -13.71 -26.95
CA PRO A 76 -22.89 -13.32 -28.22
C PRO A 76 -22.94 -11.81 -28.43
N LEU A 77 -21.90 -11.27 -29.08
CA LEU A 77 -21.71 -9.83 -29.35
C LEU A 77 -21.47 -8.99 -28.09
N ILE A 78 -22.42 -8.97 -27.14
CA ILE A 78 -22.36 -8.20 -25.90
C ILE A 78 -21.25 -8.73 -24.97
N GLY A 79 -21.04 -10.05 -24.93
CA GLY A 79 -20.01 -10.69 -24.12
C GLY A 79 -18.61 -10.21 -24.51
N MET A 80 -18.26 -10.25 -25.80
CA MET A 80 -16.97 -9.73 -26.28
C MET A 80 -16.80 -8.24 -25.94
N ILE A 81 -17.80 -7.42 -26.27
CA ILE A 81 -17.74 -5.97 -26.07
C ILE A 81 -17.64 -5.65 -24.57
N GLY A 82 -18.48 -6.27 -23.74
CA GLY A 82 -18.53 -6.05 -22.30
C GLY A 82 -17.22 -6.47 -21.61
N VAL A 83 -16.67 -7.62 -22.00
CA VAL A 83 -15.38 -8.10 -21.49
C VAL A 83 -14.25 -7.13 -21.89
N ALA A 84 -14.23 -6.66 -23.15
CA ALA A 84 -13.24 -5.69 -23.60
C ALA A 84 -13.38 -4.36 -22.84
N LEU A 85 -14.58 -3.80 -22.75
CA LEU A 85 -14.84 -2.53 -22.07
C LEU A 85 -14.63 -2.60 -20.55
N ALA A 86 -14.78 -3.76 -19.91
CA ALA A 86 -14.49 -3.90 -18.50
C ALA A 86 -12.99 -4.00 -18.23
N LEU A 87 -12.27 -4.81 -19.04
CA LEU A 87 -10.89 -5.19 -18.72
C LEU A 87 -9.86 -4.23 -19.29
N PHE A 88 -10.05 -3.67 -20.49
CA PHE A 88 -9.08 -2.71 -21.02
C PHE A 88 -8.94 -1.48 -20.12
N PRO A 89 -10.00 -0.77 -19.70
CA PRO A 89 -9.87 0.34 -18.77
C PRO A 89 -9.22 -0.09 -17.45
N ALA A 90 -9.61 -1.24 -16.89
CA ALA A 90 -9.02 -1.74 -15.65
C ALA A 90 -7.51 -2.07 -15.75
N LEU A 91 -7.04 -2.43 -16.94
CA LEU A 91 -5.64 -2.80 -17.19
C LEU A 91 -4.77 -1.61 -17.61
N TYR A 92 -5.33 -0.62 -18.31
CA TYR A 92 -4.57 0.52 -18.84
C TYR A 92 -4.76 1.83 -18.05
N LEU A 93 -5.86 2.02 -17.33
CA LEU A 93 -6.00 3.22 -16.50
C LEU A 93 -5.14 3.10 -15.24
N PRO A 94 -4.40 4.16 -14.88
CA PRO A 94 -3.63 4.18 -13.65
C PRO A 94 -4.57 4.05 -12.45
N ARG A 95 -4.39 2.96 -11.71
CA ARG A 95 -5.10 2.76 -10.44
C ARG A 95 -4.64 3.84 -9.49
N LYS A 96 -5.55 4.71 -9.03
CA LYS A 96 -5.26 5.66 -7.95
C LYS A 96 -4.72 4.86 -6.77
N ARG A 97 -3.45 5.05 -6.41
CA ARG A 97 -2.89 4.48 -5.19
C ARG A 97 -3.72 5.04 -4.05
N LYS A 98 -4.46 4.17 -3.36
CA LYS A 98 -5.05 4.55 -2.09
C LYS A 98 -3.88 4.92 -1.18
N VAL A 99 -3.92 6.12 -0.61
CA VAL A 99 -3.02 6.48 0.51
C VAL A 99 -3.24 5.40 1.54
N GLN A 100 -2.24 4.56 1.79
CA GLN A 100 -2.32 3.62 2.89
C GLN A 100 -2.28 4.49 4.16
N PRO A 101 -3.35 4.51 4.98
CA PRO A 101 -3.37 5.33 6.19
C PRO A 101 -2.41 4.80 7.27
N TRP A 102 -1.81 3.64 7.03
CA TRP A 102 -0.99 2.91 7.96
C TRP A 102 0.31 2.52 7.27
N GLU A 103 1.41 3.11 7.73
CA GLU A 103 2.77 2.74 7.35
C GLU A 103 3.42 2.09 8.57
N ALA A 104 3.57 0.76 8.52
CA ALA A 104 4.19 0.01 9.60
C ALA A 104 5.67 0.42 9.71
N THR A 105 5.95 1.35 10.62
CA THR A 105 7.31 1.76 10.94
C THR A 105 7.96 0.63 11.74
N ALA A 106 9.17 0.23 11.36
CA ALA A 106 9.93 -0.73 12.13
C ALA A 106 10.11 -0.21 13.57
N VAL A 107 9.97 -1.09 14.56
CA VAL A 107 10.25 -0.74 15.96
C VAL A 107 11.72 -0.30 16.01
N PRO A 108 12.03 0.95 16.38
CA PRO A 108 13.41 1.39 16.48
C PRO A 108 14.12 0.54 17.53
N GLU A 109 15.40 0.25 17.32
CA GLU A 109 16.18 -0.51 18.29
C GLU A 109 16.19 0.24 19.63
N LEU A 110 15.51 -0.34 20.62
CA LEU A 110 15.53 0.17 21.98
C LEU A 110 16.87 -0.18 22.61
N PRO A 111 17.51 0.75 23.34
CA PRO A 111 18.74 0.44 24.03
C PRO A 111 18.49 -0.68 25.06
N PHE A 112 19.37 -1.69 25.05
CA PHE A 112 19.31 -2.86 25.95
C PHE A 112 19.34 -2.50 27.44
N LYS A 113 19.80 -1.29 27.78
CA LYS A 113 19.80 -0.76 29.13
C LYS A 113 19.27 0.67 29.13
N PRO A 114 18.60 1.10 30.21
CA PRO A 114 18.34 2.52 30.42
C PRO A 114 19.66 3.26 30.25
N ARG A 115 19.70 4.24 29.33
CA ARG A 115 20.80 5.21 29.34
C ARG A 115 20.74 5.85 30.72
N GLU A 116 21.73 5.56 31.56
CA GLU A 116 21.96 6.35 32.76
C GLU A 116 22.10 7.77 32.26
N ARG A 117 21.07 8.59 32.51
CA ARG A 117 21.15 10.02 32.29
C ARG A 117 22.30 10.45 33.19
N LYS A 118 23.49 10.61 32.64
CA LYS A 118 24.54 11.37 33.30
C LYS A 118 23.88 12.71 33.55
N GLN A 119 23.42 12.89 34.78
CA GLN A 119 23.19 14.20 35.33
C GLN A 119 24.59 14.80 35.40
N GLU A 120 25.11 15.26 34.27
CA GLU A 120 26.01 16.38 34.27
C GLU A 120 25.17 17.51 34.85
N LEU A 121 25.15 17.58 36.17
CA LEU A 121 24.76 18.77 36.88
C LEU A 121 25.65 19.85 36.27
N MET A 122 25.06 20.79 35.52
CA MET A 122 25.77 21.98 35.02
C MET A 122 26.39 22.81 36.15
N PHE A 123 26.20 22.41 37.42
CA PHE A 123 26.62 23.11 38.62
C PHE A 123 27.43 22.16 39.49
N SER A 124 28.70 22.48 39.70
CA SER A 124 29.50 21.82 40.72
C SER A 124 28.99 22.24 42.11
N ASP A 125 28.96 21.30 43.06
CA ASP A 125 28.44 21.52 44.42
C ASP A 125 29.03 22.76 45.12
N GLY A 126 30.29 23.10 44.81
CA GLY A 126 30.98 24.28 45.33
C GLY A 126 30.44 25.61 44.77
N GLY A 127 30.06 25.65 43.49
CA GLY A 127 29.51 26.87 42.87
C GLY A 127 28.14 27.23 43.43
N LEU A 128 27.35 26.22 43.81
CA LEU A 128 26.01 26.44 44.36
C LEU A 128 26.06 27.00 45.79
N GLN A 129 27.01 26.54 46.60
CA GLN A 129 27.25 27.07 47.94
C GLN A 129 27.79 28.51 47.90
N ASP A 130 28.60 28.83 46.89
CA ASP A 130 29.14 30.17 46.71
C ASP A 130 28.05 31.19 46.33
N VAL A 131 27.17 30.83 45.40
CA VAL A 131 25.99 31.63 45.04
C VAL A 131 25.09 31.85 46.26
N LEU A 132 24.85 30.82 47.09
CA LEU A 132 24.02 30.97 48.29
C LEU A 132 24.63 31.91 49.34
N ARG A 133 25.96 31.97 49.47
CA ARG A 133 26.65 32.81 50.46
C ARG A 133 26.88 34.24 49.99
N HIS A 134 27.12 34.44 48.70
CA HIS A 134 27.66 35.71 48.20
C HIS A 134 26.75 36.42 47.18
N ALA A 135 25.73 35.76 46.63
CA ALA A 135 24.82 36.42 45.70
C ALA A 135 23.94 37.43 46.44
N ARG A 136 24.06 38.71 46.04
CA ARG A 136 23.24 39.82 46.58
C ARG A 136 21.81 39.80 46.06
N ASP A 137 21.59 39.12 44.94
CA ASP A 137 20.32 39.00 44.24
C ASP A 137 19.50 37.81 44.80
N PRO A 138 18.32 38.05 45.41
CA PRO A 138 17.46 37.00 45.93
C PRO A 138 17.05 35.95 44.89
N ASP A 139 16.87 36.36 43.63
CA ASP A 139 16.41 35.46 42.57
C ASP A 139 17.49 34.45 42.16
N GLN A 140 18.76 34.86 42.25
CA GLN A 140 19.90 33.95 42.03
C GLN A 140 20.04 32.93 43.16
N ARG A 141 19.81 33.35 44.41
CA ARG A 141 19.78 32.43 45.56
C ARG A 141 18.63 31.43 45.44
N LEU A 142 17.44 31.88 45.03
CA LEU A 142 16.29 30.99 44.81
C LEU A 142 16.54 30.00 43.66
N THR A 143 17.15 30.46 42.57
CA THR A 143 17.55 29.60 41.44
C THR A 143 18.54 28.53 41.89
N ALA A 144 19.48 28.88 42.76
CA ALA A 144 20.42 27.92 43.34
C ALA A 144 19.71 26.85 44.19
N ILE A 145 18.71 27.24 45.00
CA ILE A 145 17.87 26.29 45.75
C ILE A 145 17.12 25.36 44.79
N PHE A 146 16.53 25.87 43.71
CA PHE A 146 15.81 25.02 42.75
C PHE A 146 16.72 24.05 42.00
N ALA A 147 17.98 24.42 41.75
CA ALA A 147 18.95 23.50 41.16
C ALA A 147 19.21 22.28 42.05
N THR A 148 19.14 22.41 43.39
CA THR A 148 19.30 21.28 44.32
C THR A 148 18.24 20.18 44.15
N ARG A 149 17.05 20.50 43.61
CA ARG A 149 15.98 19.51 43.36
C ARG A 149 16.37 18.45 42.33
N ARG A 150 17.41 18.72 41.51
CA ARG A 150 17.92 17.80 40.48
C ARG A 150 19.12 16.98 40.96
N MET A 151 19.64 17.26 42.16
CA MET A 151 20.78 16.58 42.76
C MET A 151 20.34 15.33 43.53
N ARG A 152 21.26 14.40 43.79
CA ARG A 152 20.99 13.26 44.65
C ARG A 152 20.78 13.75 46.09
N SER A 153 19.86 13.14 46.83
CA SER A 153 19.47 13.61 48.17
C SER A 153 20.67 13.79 49.11
N LYS A 154 21.69 12.94 49.02
CA LYS A 154 22.91 13.02 49.84
C LYS A 154 23.75 14.28 49.58
N GLU A 155 23.77 14.77 48.34
CA GLU A 155 24.54 15.94 47.89
C GLU A 155 23.78 17.25 48.17
N ALA A 156 22.45 17.23 48.08
CA ALA A 156 21.60 18.40 48.31
C ALA A 156 21.50 18.83 49.79
N ILE A 157 21.56 17.87 50.74
CA ILE A 157 21.40 18.12 52.18
C ILE A 157 22.31 19.24 52.74
N PRO A 158 23.64 19.23 52.54
CA PRO A 158 24.50 20.27 53.09
C PRO A 158 24.20 21.66 52.52
N ILE A 159 23.82 21.74 51.24
CA ILE A 159 23.48 22.99 50.54
C ILE A 159 22.17 23.56 51.06
N LEU A 160 21.15 22.72 51.26
CA LEU A 160 19.87 23.13 51.83
C LEU A 160 20.00 23.56 53.29
N LYS A 161 20.86 22.91 54.09
CA LYS A 161 21.17 23.34 55.46
C LYS A 161 21.84 24.71 55.50
N LEU A 162 22.64 25.05 54.49
CA LEU A 162 23.26 26.36 54.36
C LEU A 162 22.21 27.43 54.02
N ALA A 163 21.32 27.15 53.08
CA ALA A 163 20.23 28.05 52.70
C ALA A 163 19.23 28.32 53.83
N LEU A 164 19.01 27.34 54.72
CA LEU A 164 18.12 27.46 55.89
C LEU A 164 18.72 28.28 57.05
N ARG A 165 20.02 28.61 56.99
CA ARG A 165 20.72 29.39 58.03
C ARG A 165 20.75 30.89 57.72
N ASP A 166 20.28 31.27 56.54
CA ASP A 166 20.12 32.63 56.06
C ASP A 166 18.69 33.11 56.38
#